data_AF-A0AAW6B331-F1
#
_entry.id   AF-A0AAW6B331-F1
#
_cell.length_a   1.000
_cell.length_b   1.000
_cell.length_c   1.000
_cell.angle_alpha   90.00
_cell.angle_beta   90.00
_cell.angle_gamma   90.00
#
_symmetry.space_group_name_H-M   'P 1'
#
loop_
_entity.id
_entity.type
_entity.pdbx_description
1 polymer ?
#
loop_
_entity_poly.entity_id
_entity_poly.type
_entity_poly.pdbx_seq_one_letter_code
_entity_poly.pdbx_strand_id
1 'polypeptide(L)'
;MITILSKLFLALTSEKLPSYTLKSIKSGGYTKEELDIICKIVKDDYTRYKKGFKASVVMVFFTTSLILFLGFYQGAYRAFLIEMLILYIVIFTLMFILIYVQKVNKIRKTFLKAVKKGYPELYNEYEDKLYEYVD
;
A
#
# COMPACT_ATOMS: atom_id res chain seq x y z
N MET A 1 17.16 23.85 6.24
CA MET A 1 16.53 22.83 7.12
C MET A 1 15.10 22.47 6.71
N ILE A 2 14.22 23.42 6.40
CA ILE A 2 12.82 23.15 5.97
C ILE A 2 12.73 22.50 4.56
N THR A 3 13.74 22.65 3.71
CA THR A 3 13.76 22.16 2.32
C THR A 3 13.91 20.65 2.15
N ILE A 4 14.57 19.95 3.09
CA ILE A 4 14.75 18.49 3.01
C ILE A 4 13.47 17.78 3.45
N LEU A 5 12.86 18.25 4.55
CA LEU A 5 11.57 17.74 5.03
C LEU A 5 10.45 17.99 4.01
N SER A 6 10.41 19.17 3.39
CA SER A 6 9.42 19.51 2.36
C SER A 6 9.59 18.69 1.08
N LYS A 7 10.83 18.38 0.66
CA LYS A 7 11.10 17.48 -0.47
C LYS A 7 10.79 16.01 -0.15
N LEU A 8 11.02 15.56 1.08
CA LEU A 8 10.59 14.25 1.58
C LEU A 8 9.06 14.14 1.59
N PHE A 9 8.37 15.17 2.08
CA PHE A 9 6.91 15.24 2.15
C PHE A 9 6.26 15.21 0.75
N LEU A 10 6.84 15.90 -0.23
CA LEU A 10 6.40 15.86 -1.63
C LEU A 10 6.71 14.52 -2.32
N ALA A 11 7.77 13.83 -1.91
CA ALA A 11 8.18 12.57 -2.49
C ALA A 11 7.50 11.33 -1.87
N LEU A 12 6.87 11.49 -0.70
CA LEU A 12 6.00 10.51 -0.06
C LEU A 12 4.58 10.47 -0.66
N THR A 13 4.22 11.48 -1.45
CA THR A 13 3.06 11.45 -2.36
C THR A 13 3.28 10.51 -3.56
N SER A 14 4.49 9.98 -3.75
CA SER A 14 4.87 9.16 -4.91
C SER A 14 4.81 7.66 -4.61
N GLU A 15 4.48 6.88 -5.64
CA GLU A 15 4.42 5.41 -5.68
C GLU A 15 5.67 4.67 -5.18
N LYS A 16 6.80 5.34 -4.90
CA LYS A 16 8.06 4.76 -4.42
C LYS A 16 8.84 5.72 -3.54
N LEU A 17 9.57 5.17 -2.55
CA LEU A 17 10.64 5.89 -1.85
C LEU A 17 11.64 6.43 -2.88
N PRO A 18 12.08 7.70 -2.75
CA PRO A 18 12.98 8.28 -3.72
C PRO A 18 14.31 7.53 -3.78
N SER A 19 14.83 7.36 -5.00
CA SER A 19 16.11 6.69 -5.23
C SER A 19 17.27 7.36 -4.48
N TYR A 20 17.18 8.68 -4.24
CA TYR A 20 18.14 9.42 -3.44
C TYR A 20 18.09 9.00 -1.96
N THR A 21 16.90 8.97 -1.34
CA THR A 21 16.68 8.51 0.05
C THR A 21 17.14 7.07 0.24
N LEU A 22 16.87 6.22 -0.75
CA LEU A 22 17.31 4.83 -0.77
C LEU A 22 18.83 4.66 -0.83
N LYS A 23 19.52 5.53 -1.56
CA LYS A 23 20.99 5.53 -1.61
C LYS A 23 21.59 6.00 -0.29
N SER A 24 21.05 7.07 0.30
CA SER A 24 21.54 7.60 1.58
C SER A 24 21.28 6.66 2.75
N ILE A 25 20.15 5.95 2.79
CA ILE A 25 19.92 4.88 3.79
C ILE A 25 20.95 3.76 3.62
N LYS A 26 21.22 3.32 2.38
CA LYS A 26 22.20 2.25 2.12
C LYS A 26 23.64 2.63 2.46
N SER A 27 23.96 3.91 2.46
CA SER A 27 25.30 4.42 2.74
C SER A 27 25.50 4.83 4.21
N GLY A 28 24.52 4.57 5.09
CA GLY A 28 24.62 4.97 6.49
C GLY A 28 24.51 6.48 6.72
N GLY A 29 23.91 7.22 5.78
CA GLY A 29 23.91 8.69 5.77
C GLY A 29 22.83 9.35 6.65
N TYR A 30 22.05 8.58 7.40
CA TYR A 30 20.99 9.08 8.29
C TYR A 30 21.30 8.79 9.76
N THR A 31 20.83 9.64 10.67
CA THR A 31 20.85 9.31 12.09
C THR A 31 19.71 8.35 12.44
N LYS A 32 19.80 7.68 13.61
CA LYS A 32 18.74 6.78 14.09
C LYS A 32 17.39 7.50 14.19
N GLU A 33 17.40 8.77 14.58
CA GLU A 33 16.21 9.63 14.71
C GLU A 33 15.55 9.90 13.33
N GLU A 34 16.37 10.23 12.32
CA GLU A 34 15.88 10.45 10.95
C GLU A 34 15.31 9.16 10.34
N LEU A 35 15.94 8.01 10.63
CA LEU A 35 15.48 6.72 10.16
C LEU A 35 14.16 6.29 10.84
N ASP A 36 13.98 6.62 12.12
CA ASP A 36 12.73 6.37 12.86
C ASP A 36 11.57 7.22 12.32
N ILE A 37 11.81 8.49 11.95
CA ILE A 37 10.82 9.34 11.26
C ILE A 37 10.41 8.71 9.92
N ILE A 38 11.38 8.24 9.12
CA ILE A 38 11.08 7.57 7.84
C ILE A 38 10.28 6.29 8.08
N CYS A 39 10.65 5.47 9.07
CA CYS A 39 9.92 4.25 9.41
C CYS A 39 8.47 4.55 9.83
N LYS A 40 8.27 5.59 10.65
CA LYS A 40 6.93 6.03 11.08
C LYS A 40 6.06 6.46 9.91
N ILE A 41 6.62 7.20 8.96
CA ILE A 41 5.87 7.62 7.78
C ILE A 41 5.49 6.41 6.92
N VAL A 42 6.42 5.48 6.67
CA VAL A 42 6.13 4.25 5.92
C VAL A 42 5.01 3.45 6.61
N LYS A 43 5.00 3.41 7.94
CA LYS A 43 3.93 2.80 8.74
C LYS A 43 2.59 3.52 8.59
N ASP A 44 2.57 4.84 8.67
CA ASP A 44 1.35 5.64 8.56
C ASP A 44 0.74 5.52 7.15
N ASP A 45 1.56 5.56 6.11
CA ASP A 45 1.11 5.34 4.73
C ASP A 45 0.56 3.94 4.52
N TYR A 46 1.23 2.91 5.04
CA TYR A 46 0.72 1.53 5.02
C TYR A 46 -0.64 1.42 5.70
N THR A 47 -0.79 2.02 6.88
CA THR A 47 -2.02 1.98 7.67
C THR A 47 -3.15 2.75 6.99
N ARG A 48 -2.86 3.94 6.47
CA ARG A 48 -3.81 4.75 5.71
C ARG A 48 -4.26 4.02 4.45
N TYR A 49 -3.32 3.35 3.76
CA TYR A 49 -3.63 2.54 2.60
C TYR A 49 -4.49 1.33 2.95
N LYS A 50 -4.17 0.57 4.00
CA LYS A 50 -4.99 -0.57 4.49
C LYS A 50 -6.41 -0.11 4.85
N LYS A 51 -6.56 1.03 5.54
CA LYS A 51 -7.86 1.62 5.89
C LYS A 51 -8.65 2.08 4.67
N GLY A 52 -8.03 2.86 3.78
CA GLY A 52 -8.64 3.32 2.54
C GLY A 52 -9.03 2.16 1.63
N PHE A 53 -8.19 1.13 1.58
CA PHE A 53 -8.45 -0.10 0.85
C PHE A 53 -9.68 -0.85 1.40
N LYS A 54 -9.78 -1.03 2.73
CA LYS A 54 -10.97 -1.64 3.36
C LYS A 54 -12.24 -0.85 3.03
N ALA A 55 -12.18 0.48 3.08
CA ALA A 55 -13.30 1.34 2.71
C ALA A 55 -13.69 1.19 1.22
N SER A 56 -12.72 1.12 0.32
CA SER A 56 -12.97 0.90 -1.12
C SER A 56 -13.59 -0.46 -1.40
N VAL A 57 -13.15 -1.53 -0.74
CA VAL A 57 -13.77 -2.87 -0.87
C VAL A 57 -15.22 -2.85 -0.42
N VAL A 58 -15.51 -2.21 0.71
CA VAL A 58 -16.88 -2.06 1.22
C VAL A 58 -17.74 -1.27 0.24
N MET A 59 -17.24 -0.14 -0.26
CA MET A 59 -17.96 0.70 -1.23
C MET A 59 -18.28 -0.07 -2.52
N VAL A 60 -17.31 -0.81 -3.05
CA VAL A 60 -17.47 -1.68 -4.22
C VAL A 60 -18.52 -2.75 -3.97
N PHE A 61 -18.51 -3.39 -2.80
CA PHE A 61 -19.51 -4.38 -2.44
C PHE A 61 -20.94 -3.80 -2.47
N PHE A 62 -21.12 -2.60 -1.91
CA PHE A 62 -22.42 -1.92 -1.92
C PHE A 62 -22.87 -1.53 -3.34
N THR A 63 -21.98 -0.97 -4.16
CA THR A 63 -22.34 -0.55 -5.53
C THR A 63 -22.64 -1.76 -6.42
N THR A 64 -21.84 -2.82 -6.36
CA THR A 64 -22.11 -4.07 -7.09
C THR A 64 -23.44 -4.69 -6.67
N SER A 65 -23.73 -4.72 -5.37
CA SER A 65 -25.02 -5.23 -4.86
C SER A 65 -26.20 -4.42 -5.36
N LEU A 66 -26.08 -3.09 -5.39
CA LEU A 66 -27.12 -2.20 -5.92
C LEU A 66 -27.36 -2.43 -7.43
N ILE A 67 -26.28 -2.57 -8.21
CA ILE A 67 -26.36 -2.84 -9.66
C ILE A 67 -27.05 -4.18 -9.92
N LEU A 68 -26.71 -5.23 -9.17
CA LEU A 68 -27.36 -6.53 -9.29
C LEU A 68 -28.85 -6.47 -8.94
N PHE A 69 -29.21 -5.75 -7.88
CA PHE A 69 -30.60 -5.56 -7.49
C PHE A 69 -31.42 -4.84 -8.57
N LEU A 70 -30.87 -3.76 -9.14
CA LEU A 70 -31.50 -3.02 -10.24
C LEU A 70 -31.61 -3.87 -11.51
N GLY A 71 -30.56 -4.61 -11.87
CA GLY A 71 -30.58 -5.52 -13.02
C GLY A 71 -31.64 -6.61 -12.87
N PHE A 72 -31.80 -7.15 -11.66
CA PHE A 72 -32.85 -8.12 -11.36
C PHE A 72 -34.25 -7.49 -11.44
N TYR A 73 -34.43 -6.27 -10.89
CA TYR A 73 -35.69 -5.53 -10.95
C TYR A 73 -36.12 -5.24 -12.40
N GLN A 74 -35.18 -4.91 -13.27
CA GLN A 74 -35.43 -4.62 -14.68
C GLN A 74 -35.69 -5.89 -15.53
N GLY A 75 -35.70 -7.07 -14.90
CA GLY A 75 -35.97 -8.35 -15.57
C GLY A 75 -34.80 -8.84 -16.42
N ALA A 76 -33.57 -8.39 -16.15
CA ALA A 76 -32.41 -8.85 -16.90
C ALA A 76 -32.23 -10.37 -16.76
N TYR A 77 -31.73 -10.99 -17.82
CA TYR A 77 -31.55 -12.43 -17.87
C TYR A 77 -30.59 -12.89 -16.77
N ARG A 78 -31.07 -13.76 -15.88
CA ARG A 78 -30.33 -14.16 -14.66
C ARG A 78 -28.95 -14.73 -14.97
N ALA A 79 -28.83 -15.56 -16.01
CA ALA A 79 -27.54 -16.16 -16.36
C ALA A 79 -26.53 -15.09 -16.80
N PHE A 80 -26.98 -14.08 -17.56
CA PHE A 80 -26.14 -12.96 -17.99
C PHE A 80 -25.63 -12.13 -16.80
N LEU A 81 -26.48 -11.88 -15.79
CA LEU A 81 -26.06 -11.20 -14.56
C LEU A 81 -25.01 -11.99 -13.76
N ILE A 82 -25.17 -13.32 -13.70
CA ILE A 82 -24.24 -14.21 -12.99
C ILE A 82 -22.88 -14.26 -13.72
N GLU A 83 -22.88 -14.40 -15.05
CA GLU A 83 -21.65 -14.40 -15.85
C GLU A 83 -20.87 -13.09 -15.71
N MET A 84 -21.56 -11.95 -15.77
CA MET A 84 -20.96 -10.63 -15.55
C MET A 84 -20.41 -10.46 -14.14
N LEU A 85 -21.10 -10.99 -13.13
CA LEU A 85 -20.64 -10.97 -11.74
C LEU A 85 -19.36 -11.78 -11.55
N ILE A 86 -19.28 -12.99 -12.14
CA ILE A 86 -18.08 -13.83 -12.08
C ILE A 86 -16.89 -13.11 -12.73
N LEU A 87 -17.10 -12.55 -13.93
CA LEU A 87 -16.05 -11.83 -14.65
C LEU A 87 -15.58 -10.60 -13.88
N TYR A 88 -16.50 -9.87 -13.25
CA TYR A 88 -16.19 -8.74 -12.38
C TYR A 88 -15.32 -9.17 -11.18
N ILE A 89 -15.69 -10.24 -10.47
CA ILE A 89 -14.94 -10.75 -9.32
C ILE A 89 -13.51 -11.14 -9.74
N VAL A 90 -13.35 -11.79 -10.89
CA VAL A 90 -12.02 -12.20 -11.41
C VAL A 90 -11.15 -10.98 -11.69
N ILE A 91 -11.66 -10.01 -12.45
CA ILE A 91 -10.91 -8.78 -12.78
C ILE A 91 -10.58 -7.99 -11.51
N PHE A 92 -11.56 -7.84 -10.61
CA PHE A 92 -11.36 -7.13 -9.35
C PHE A 92 -10.28 -7.78 -8.49
N THR A 93 -10.28 -9.11 -8.39
CA THR A 93 -9.26 -9.87 -7.65
C THR A 93 -7.88 -9.73 -8.27
N LEU A 94 -7.78 -9.78 -9.61
CA LEU A 94 -6.51 -9.58 -10.32
C LEU A 94 -5.97 -8.16 -10.11
N MET A 95 -6.81 -7.13 -10.28
CA MET A 95 -6.41 -5.75 -9.98
C MET A 95 -6.00 -5.58 -8.53
N PHE A 96 -6.72 -6.21 -7.60
CA PHE A 96 -6.40 -6.16 -6.18
C PHE A 96 -5.00 -6.71 -5.89
N ILE A 97 -4.68 -7.91 -6.38
CA ILE A 97 -3.37 -8.53 -6.19
C ILE A 97 -2.28 -7.63 -6.76
N LEU A 98 -2.46 -7.09 -7.96
CA LEU A 98 -1.49 -6.19 -8.58
C LEU A 98 -1.26 -4.93 -7.74
N ILE A 99 -2.32 -4.27 -7.30
CA ILE A 99 -2.24 -3.05 -6.50
C ILE A 99 -1.58 -3.31 -5.14
N TYR A 100 -1.98 -4.38 -4.45
CA TYR A 100 -1.43 -4.74 -3.15
C TYR A 100 0.05 -5.13 -3.23
N VAL A 101 0.42 -5.97 -4.20
CA VAL A 101 1.81 -6.41 -4.39
C VAL A 101 2.69 -5.25 -4.85
N GLN A 102 2.21 -4.41 -5.76
CA GLN A 102 3.03 -3.34 -6.36
C GLN A 102 3.18 -2.11 -5.47
N LYS A 103 2.13 -1.65 -4.79
CA LYS A 103 2.23 -0.46 -3.93
C LYS A 103 2.74 -0.80 -2.55
N VAL A 104 2.04 -1.70 -1.86
CA VAL A 104 2.24 -1.91 -0.42
C VAL A 104 3.49 -2.76 -0.18
N ASN A 105 3.58 -3.89 -0.86
CA ASN A 105 4.66 -4.84 -0.62
C ASN A 105 6.01 -4.35 -1.16
N LYS A 106 6.00 -3.58 -2.25
CA LYS A 106 7.22 -3.05 -2.88
C LYS A 106 7.87 -1.94 -2.07
N ILE A 107 7.10 -0.99 -1.54
CA ILE A 107 7.63 0.12 -0.72
C ILE A 107 8.33 -0.44 0.50
N ARG A 108 7.63 -1.33 1.22
CA ARG A 108 8.14 -1.97 2.42
C ARG A 108 9.39 -2.82 2.18
N LYS A 109 9.37 -3.71 1.17
CA LYS A 109 10.55 -4.53 0.82
C LYS A 109 11.73 -3.68 0.40
N THR A 110 11.49 -2.57 -0.30
CA THR A 110 12.56 -1.69 -0.78
C THR A 110 13.20 -0.92 0.39
N PHE A 111 12.40 -0.46 1.36
CA PHE A 111 12.89 0.13 2.61
C PHE A 111 13.71 -0.87 3.43
N LEU A 112 13.16 -2.05 3.74
CA LEU A 112 13.84 -3.09 4.51
C LEU A 112 15.16 -3.53 3.86
N LYS A 113 15.21 -3.66 2.53
CA LYS A 113 16.44 -3.98 1.79
C LYS A 113 17.49 -2.87 1.87
N ALA A 114 17.07 -1.62 2.03
CA ALA A 114 17.98 -0.48 2.22
C ALA A 114 18.55 -0.48 3.64
N VAL A 115 17.67 -0.63 4.63
CA VAL A 115 18.04 -0.71 6.06
C VAL A 115 18.99 -1.87 6.30
N LYS A 116 18.71 -3.07 5.77
CA LYS A 116 19.61 -4.24 5.90
C LYS A 116 21.04 -3.98 5.44
N LYS A 117 21.23 -3.07 4.47
CA LYS A 117 22.54 -2.77 3.89
C LYS A 117 23.27 -1.64 4.63
N GLY A 118 22.55 -0.65 5.16
CA GLY A 118 23.14 0.50 5.85
C GLY A 118 23.23 0.34 7.38
N TYR A 119 22.27 -0.36 7.97
CA TYR A 119 22.09 -0.53 9.43
C TYR A 119 21.59 -1.95 9.74
N PRO A 120 22.44 -2.97 9.58
CA PRO A 120 22.05 -4.36 9.81
C PRO A 120 21.59 -4.61 11.25
N GLU A 121 22.14 -3.90 12.23
CA GLU A 121 21.74 -3.98 13.65
C GLU A 121 20.31 -3.50 13.92
N LEU A 122 19.77 -2.56 13.13
CA LEU A 122 18.40 -2.04 13.29
C LEU A 122 17.38 -2.78 12.41
N TYR A 123 17.84 -3.68 11.53
CA TYR A 123 16.97 -4.38 10.58
C TYR A 123 15.84 -5.16 11.27
N ASN A 124 16.17 -5.97 12.29
CA ASN A 124 15.18 -6.79 12.99
C ASN A 124 14.16 -5.92 13.74
N GLU A 125 14.59 -4.80 14.34
CA GLU A 125 13.70 -3.87 15.06
C GLU A 125 12.68 -3.22 14.11
N TYR A 126 13.15 -2.75 12.95
CA TYR A 126 12.26 -2.14 11.96
C TYR A 126 11.41 -3.17 11.21
N GLU A 127 11.92 -4.38 11.00
CA GLU A 127 11.16 -5.48 10.45
C GLU A 127 9.96 -5.81 11.34
N ASP A 128 10.20 -5.97 12.64
CA ASP A 128 9.17 -6.27 13.64
C ASP A 128 8.14 -5.13 13.72
N LYS A 129 8.57 -3.86 13.87
CA LYS A 129 7.69 -2.68 13.87
C LYS A 129 6.82 -2.55 12.62
N LEU A 130 7.28 -3.05 11.47
CA LEU A 130 6.52 -3.05 10.21
C LEU A 130 5.65 -4.32 10.05
N TYR A 131 5.98 -5.44 10.70
CA TYR A 131 5.20 -6.69 10.67
C TYR A 131 4.12 -6.75 11.75
N GLU A 132 4.31 -6.09 12.89
CA GLU A 132 3.38 -6.09 14.05
C GLU A 132 1.94 -5.63 13.70
N TYR A 133 1.73 -5.01 12.54
CA TYR A 133 0.41 -4.53 12.07
C TYR A 133 -0.10 -5.23 10.79
N VAL A 134 0.57 -6.32 10.39
CA VAL A 134 0.12 -7.16 9.27
C VAL A 134 -1.09 -8.00 9.68
N ASP A 135 -1.15 -8.45 10.94
CA ASP A 135 -2.33 -9.11 11.52
C ASP A 135 -3.46 -8.13 11.89
#